data_AF-A0A815TKA0-F1
#
_entry.id   AF-A0A815TKA0-F1
#
_cell.length_a   1.000
_cell.length_b   1.000
_cell.length_c   1.000
_cell.angle_alpha   90.00
_cell.angle_beta   90.00
_cell.angle_gamma   90.00
#
_symmetry.space_group_name_H-M   'P 1'
#
loop_
_entity.id
_entity.type
_entity.pdbx_description
1 polymer ?
#
loop_
_entity_poly.entity_id
_entity_poly.type
_entity_poly.pdbx_seq_one_letter_code
_entity_poly.pdbx_strand_id
1 'polypeptide(L)'
;MTRTSSKKVDMTKMELKKLKSILPTLKQKPISTPIEIVLETIRYIRQLEDQLIDRFQLDISQSSSSLSDISLNSSLTLSTPLQDIGNSN
;
A
#
# COMPACT_ATOMS: atom_id res chain seq x y z
N MET A 1 22.68 -27.14 39.02
CA MET A 1 21.65 -26.11 38.71
C MET A 1 21.69 -25.82 37.21
N THR A 2 20.81 -26.40 36.36
CA THR A 2 20.82 -26.20 34.89
C THR A 2 19.44 -26.19 34.22
N ARG A 3 18.33 -26.06 34.97
CA ARG A 3 16.96 -26.18 34.42
C ARG A 3 16.46 -24.97 33.62
N THR A 4 17.10 -23.80 33.71
CA THR A 4 16.62 -22.58 33.06
C THR A 4 16.99 -22.49 31.57
N SER A 5 18.08 -23.15 31.15
CA SER A 5 18.55 -23.14 29.74
C SER A 5 17.63 -23.95 28.82
N SER A 6 17.21 -25.14 29.26
CA SER A 6 16.30 -26.01 28.49
C SER A 6 14.99 -25.31 28.15
N LYS A 7 14.40 -24.60 29.11
CA LYS A 7 13.13 -23.87 28.92
C LYS A 7 13.24 -22.78 27.84
N LYS A 8 14.39 -22.11 27.72
CA LYS A 8 14.62 -21.10 26.67
C LYS A 8 14.70 -21.75 25.28
N VAL A 9 15.40 -22.87 25.17
CA VAL A 9 15.50 -23.62 23.91
C VAL A 9 14.11 -24.11 23.43
N ASP A 10 13.27 -24.57 24.35
CA ASP A 10 11.92 -25.02 24.04
C ASP A 10 11.01 -23.87 23.57
N MET A 11 11.13 -22.69 24.20
CA MET A 11 10.44 -21.48 23.75
C MET A 11 10.90 -21.05 22.36
N THR A 12 12.21 -21.03 22.07
CA THR A 12 12.72 -20.68 20.74
C THR A 12 12.21 -21.62 19.65
N LYS A 13 12.14 -22.92 19.92
CA LYS A 13 11.57 -23.90 18.98
C LYS A 13 10.08 -23.65 18.73
N MET A 14 9.33 -23.29 19.77
CA MET A 14 7.90 -22.97 19.66
C MET A 14 7.69 -21.72 18.81
N GLU A 15 8.46 -20.67 19.05
CA GLU A 15 8.39 -19.43 18.26
C GLU A 15 8.76 -19.68 16.80
N LEU A 16 9.81 -20.46 16.51
CA LEU A 16 10.16 -20.81 15.12
C LEU A 16 9.03 -21.57 14.41
N LYS A 17 8.33 -22.48 15.10
CA LYS A 17 7.15 -23.16 14.54
C LYS A 17 6.02 -22.18 14.25
N LYS A 18 5.79 -21.23 15.15
CA LYS A 18 4.78 -20.18 14.99
C LYS A 18 5.11 -19.25 13.83
N LEU A 19 6.37 -18.82 13.68
CA LEU A 19 6.81 -18.05 12.53
C LEU A 19 6.56 -18.83 11.23
N LYS A 20 6.97 -20.10 11.17
CA LYS A 20 6.75 -20.95 9.99
C LYS A 20 5.28 -21.03 9.59
N SER A 21 4.34 -21.07 10.54
CA SER A 21 2.90 -21.16 10.23
C SER A 21 2.30 -19.86 9.71
N ILE A 22 2.97 -18.72 9.84
CA ILE A 22 2.51 -17.43 9.32
C ILE A 22 3.07 -17.17 7.92
N LEU A 23 4.26 -17.70 7.61
CA LEU A 23 4.96 -17.48 6.34
C LEU A 23 4.29 -18.24 5.18
N PRO A 24 3.75 -17.54 4.16
CA PRO A 24 2.98 -18.16 3.07
C PRO A 24 3.78 -19.23 2.30
N THR A 25 5.05 -18.94 2.04
CA THR A 25 6.01 -19.77 1.29
C THR A 25 6.49 -20.99 2.07
N LEU A 26 6.61 -20.90 3.40
CA LEU A 26 7.10 -22.02 4.22
C LEU A 26 5.97 -22.93 4.74
N LYS A 27 4.70 -22.52 4.64
CA LYS A 27 3.57 -23.40 4.96
C LYS A 27 3.60 -24.71 4.17
N GLN A 28 4.02 -24.65 2.91
CA GLN A 28 4.05 -25.81 2.01
C GLN A 28 5.38 -26.58 2.05
N LYS A 29 6.44 -26.01 2.64
CA LYS A 29 7.76 -26.65 2.73
C LYS A 29 7.83 -27.54 3.98
N PRO A 30 7.94 -28.89 3.84
CA PRO A 30 7.88 -29.79 4.99
C PRO A 30 9.07 -29.58 5.95
N ILE A 31 10.27 -29.34 5.41
CA ILE A 31 11.50 -29.16 6.18
C ILE A 31 12.06 -27.77 5.90
N SER A 32 12.21 -26.97 6.96
CA SER A 32 12.83 -25.64 6.91
C SER A 32 13.82 -25.53 8.06
N THR A 33 15.01 -25.04 7.78
CA THR A 33 16.01 -24.80 8.84
C THR A 33 15.63 -23.54 9.65
N PRO A 34 16.08 -23.39 10.90
CA PRO A 34 15.84 -22.17 11.67
C PRO A 34 16.28 -20.89 10.96
N ILE A 35 17.42 -20.92 10.26
CA ILE A 35 17.92 -19.78 9.50
C ILE A 35 17.04 -19.45 8.30
N GLU A 36 16.55 -20.45 7.57
CA GLU A 36 15.59 -20.24 6.48
C GLU A 36 14.30 -19.59 6.98
N ILE A 37 13.76 -20.04 8.12
CA ILE A 37 12.57 -19.44 8.72
C ILE A 37 12.81 -17.96 9.03
N VAL A 38 13.96 -17.62 9.62
CA VAL A 38 14.29 -16.22 9.96
C VAL A 38 14.48 -15.37 8.70
N LEU A 39 15.25 -15.83 7.72
CA LEU A 39 15.49 -15.08 6.48
C LEU A 39 14.18 -14.82 5.72
N GLU A 40 13.33 -15.84 5.66
CA GLU A 40 12.05 -15.73 4.99
C GLU A 40 11.08 -14.80 5.74
N THR A 41 11.19 -14.74 7.06
CA THR A 41 10.46 -13.76 7.87
C THR A 41 10.88 -12.35 7.54
N ILE A 42 12.18 -12.07 7.48
CA ILE A 42 12.69 -10.74 7.13
C ILE A 42 12.17 -10.34 5.74
N ARG A 43 12.23 -11.28 4.79
CA ARG A 43 11.71 -11.07 3.43
C ARG A 43 10.22 -10.72 3.44
N TYR A 44 9.42 -11.48 4.19
CA TYR A 44 7.97 -11.27 4.27
C TYR A 44 7.60 -9.94 4.95
N ILE A 45 8.33 -9.52 5.99
CA ILE A 45 8.15 -8.21 6.62
C ILE A 45 8.35 -7.09 5.60
N ARG A 46 9.46 -7.11 4.85
CA ARG A 46 9.73 -6.10 3.80
C ARG A 46 8.61 -6.04 2.77
N GLN A 47 8.12 -7.20 2.31
CA GLN A 47 7.00 -7.23 1.37
C GLN A 47 5.72 -6.61 1.93
N LEU A 48 5.43 -6.81 3.22
CA LEU A 48 4.27 -6.20 3.86
C LEU A 48 4.45 -4.69 4.04
N GLU A 49 5.66 -4.23 4.34
CA GLU A 49 6.00 -2.81 4.43
C GLU A 49 5.84 -2.12 3.06
N ASP A 50 6.38 -2.72 1.99
CA ASP A 50 6.24 -2.20 0.62
C ASP A 50 4.75 -2.10 0.23
N GLN A 51 3.96 -3.14 0.49
CA GLN A 51 2.50 -3.13 0.23
C GLN A 51 1.75 -2.06 1.01
N LEU A 52 2.19 -1.77 2.23
CA LEU A 52 1.58 -0.73 3.06
C LEU A 52 1.89 0.66 2.48
N ILE A 53 3.15 0.90 2.10
CA ILE A 53 3.59 2.15 1.48
C ILE A 53 2.85 2.41 0.18
N ASP A 54 2.76 1.40 -0.70
CA ASP A 54 2.07 1.53 -1.99
C ASP A 54 0.59 1.90 -1.82
N ARG A 55 -0.09 1.29 -0.84
CA ARG A 55 -1.50 1.64 -0.53
C ARG A 55 -1.64 3.06 -0.01
N PHE A 56 -0.77 3.49 0.91
CA PHE A 56 -0.78 4.87 1.40
C PHE A 56 -0.54 5.88 0.27
N GLN A 57 0.39 5.61 -0.64
CA GLN A 57 0.64 6.49 -1.78
C GLN A 57 -0.54 6.55 -2.75
N LEU A 58 -1.23 5.42 -2.97
CA LEU A 58 -2.43 5.36 -3.79
C LEU A 58 -3.57 6.22 -3.20
N ASP A 59 -3.80 6.11 -1.90
CA ASP A 59 -4.86 6.87 -1.20
C ASP A 59 -4.59 8.39 -1.24
N ILE A 60 -3.33 8.81 -1.10
CA ILE A 60 -2.91 10.21 -1.22
C ILE A 60 -3.09 10.73 -2.66
N SER A 61 -2.77 9.91 -3.66
CA SER A 61 -2.92 10.27 -5.07
C SER A 61 -4.41 10.39 -5.48
N GLN A 62 -5.27 9.54 -4.92
CA GLN A 62 -6.72 9.61 -5.18
C GLN A 62 -7.39 10.81 -4.50
N SER A 63 -6.99 11.13 -3.26
CA SER A 63 -7.52 12.29 -2.53
C SER A 63 -7.11 13.64 -3.16
N SER A 64 -5.94 13.72 -3.79
CA SER A 64 -5.49 14.91 -4.54
C SER A 64 -6.13 15.05 -5.92
N SER A 65 -6.46 13.93 -6.58
CA SER A 65 -7.15 13.94 -7.89
C SER A 65 -8.58 14.50 -7.79
N SER A 66 -9.29 14.24 -6.69
CA SER A 66 -10.67 14.74 -6.47
C SER A 66 -10.77 16.26 -6.28
N LEU A 67 -9.67 16.98 -6.03
CA LEU A 67 -9.68 18.42 -5.79
C LEU A 67 -9.37 19.27 -7.04
N SER A 68 -8.89 18.64 -8.12
CA SER A 68 -8.57 19.35 -9.37
C SER A 68 -9.75 19.46 -10.35
N ASP A 69 -10.84 18.72 -10.14
CA ASP A 69 -12.04 18.73 -11.00
C ASP A 69 -13.08 19.81 -10.64
N ILE A 70 -12.80 20.71 -9.69
CA ILE A 70 -13.75 21.79 -9.27
C ILE A 70 -13.47 23.14 -9.96
N SER A 71 -12.51 23.23 -10.88
CA SER A 71 -12.18 24.50 -11.54
C SER A 71 -12.51 24.51 -13.03
N LEU A 72 -13.15 25.61 -13.44
CA LEU A 72 -13.33 26.14 -14.81
C LEU A 72 -14.62 25.76 -15.55
N ASN A 73 -15.78 26.23 -15.07
CA ASN A 73 -16.95 26.44 -15.94
C ASN A 73 -17.75 27.68 -15.50
N SER A 74 -17.23 28.88 -15.79
CA SER A 74 -18.06 30.11 -15.75
C SER A 74 -17.43 31.26 -16.54
N SER A 75 -17.34 31.11 -17.87
CA SER A 75 -17.19 32.25 -18.76
C SER A 75 -17.72 31.91 -20.15
N LEU A 76 -18.88 32.45 -20.50
CA LEU A 76 -19.31 32.84 -21.86
C LEU A 76 -20.80 33.24 -21.82
N THR A 77 -21.09 34.52 -21.58
CA THR A 77 -22.35 35.12 -22.06
C THR A 77 -22.03 36.18 -23.09
N LEU A 78 -22.36 35.81 -24.33
CA LEU A 78 -22.32 36.59 -25.54
C LEU A 78 -23.45 37.62 -25.52
N SER A 79 -23.12 38.92 -25.55
CA SER A 79 -24.10 39.99 -25.81
C SER A 79 -23.62 40.84 -26.98
N THR A 80 -24.37 40.74 -28.07
CA THR A 80 -24.24 41.33 -29.41
C THR A 80 -24.13 42.86 -29.45
N PRO A 81 -23.33 43.47 -30.36
CA PRO A 81 -23.56 44.84 -30.81
C PRO A 81 -24.54 44.88 -31.99
N LEU A 82 -25.58 45.72 -31.89
CA LEU A 82 -26.54 46.04 -32.95
C LEU A 82 -25.82 46.54 -34.21
N GLN A 83 -26.10 45.94 -35.37
CA GLN A 83 -25.72 46.48 -36.68
C GLN A 83 -26.84 47.36 -37.24
N ASP A 84 -26.48 48.61 -37.49
CA ASP A 84 -27.19 49.67 -38.19
C ASP A 84 -27.47 49.25 -39.65
N ILE A 85 -28.75 49.17 -40.06
CA ILE A 85 -29.13 49.01 -41.47
C ILE A 85 -29.40 50.41 -42.04
N GLY A 86 -28.38 50.99 -42.64
CA GLY A 86 -28.47 52.19 -43.46
C GLY A 86 -29.26 51.91 -44.75
N ASN A 87 -30.43 52.55 -44.85
CA ASN A 87 -31.27 52.61 -46.03
C ASN A 87 -30.71 53.66 -47.00
N SER A 88 -30.22 53.25 -48.18
CA SER A 88 -29.89 54.17 -49.29
C SER A 88 -30.92 54.03 -50.40
N ASN A 89 -31.68 55.10 -50.62
CA ASN A 89 -32.40 55.38 -51.88
C ASN A 89 -31.49 56.20 -52.79
#